data_AF-A0A7J9BXW1-F1
#
_entry.id   AF-A0A7J9BXW1-F1
#
_cell.length_a   1.000
_cell.length_b   1.000
_cell.length_c   1.000
_cell.angle_alpha   90.00
_cell.angle_beta   90.00
_cell.angle_gamma   90.00
#
_symmetry.space_group_name_H-M   'P 1'
#
loop_
_entity.id
_entity.type
_entity.pdbx_description
1 polymer ?
#
loop_
_entity_poly.entity_id
_entity_poly.type
_entity_poly.pdbx_seq_one_letter_code
_entity_poly.pdbx_strand_id
1 'polypeptide(L)'
;IICTVRKHILGGGPKRLPFTVPPLVFSSLKLVRQLQGQEENPFGEEESTTPKKIFQVLNQTVETLFNIPAPELALQLFLQCAEAANDCDLEPVAYEFFTQAYILYEEEISDSRAQVTAIHLIIGTLQRMHVFGVENRDTLTHKATGYSAKLLKKPDQCRAVYACSHLFWVDDQDNVKDGERVLLCLKRALRIANAAQQMSNAARGSAGSVTLFVEILNKYLYFFEKGNPQITVAAIQSLIELITTEMHSDSSTPDPAADAFFASTLRYMEFQKQKGGAIGEKYEPIKV
;
A
#
# COMPACT_ATOMS: atom_id res chain seq x y z
N ILE A 1 9.38 32.97 8.24
CA ILE A 1 10.66 32.25 8.01
C ILE A 1 10.56 31.25 6.84
N ILE A 2 9.65 30.26 6.90
CA ILE A 2 9.48 29.24 5.84
C ILE A 2 9.36 29.86 4.44
N CYS A 3 8.49 30.86 4.26
CA CYS A 3 8.33 31.53 2.95
C CYS A 3 9.62 32.19 2.44
N THR A 4 10.42 32.76 3.34
CA THR A 4 11.72 33.38 2.98
C THR A 4 12.73 32.32 2.57
N VAL A 5 12.86 31.24 3.37
CA VAL A 5 13.76 30.12 3.07
C VAL A 5 13.37 29.44 1.76
N ARG A 6 12.08 29.24 1.52
CA ARG A 6 11.53 28.73 0.26
C ARG A 6 12.05 29.53 -0.94
N LYS A 7 11.93 30.87 -0.92
CA LYS A 7 12.42 31.72 -2.02
C LYS A 7 13.90 31.48 -2.34
N HIS A 8 14.75 31.35 -1.32
CA HIS A 8 16.18 31.07 -1.52
C HIS A 8 16.46 29.65 -2.02
N ILE A 9 15.73 28.65 -1.49
CA ILE A 9 15.87 27.25 -1.90
C ILE A 9 15.47 27.06 -3.35
N LEU A 10 14.35 27.65 -3.77
CA LEU A 10 13.83 27.52 -5.13
C LEU A 10 14.75 28.12 -6.20
N GLY A 11 15.59 29.09 -5.85
CA GLY A 11 16.65 29.61 -6.73
C GLY A 11 17.89 28.71 -6.85
N GLY A 12 17.96 27.58 -6.13
CA GLY A 12 19.14 26.73 -6.06
C GLY A 12 19.40 25.86 -7.30
N GLY A 13 18.43 25.73 -8.20
CA GLY A 13 18.55 24.95 -9.44
C GLY A 13 18.49 23.42 -9.25
N PRO A 14 18.47 22.66 -10.36
CA PRO A 14 18.05 21.25 -10.38
C PRO A 14 18.96 20.32 -9.58
N LYS A 15 20.25 20.66 -9.40
CA LYS A 15 21.19 19.84 -8.62
C LYS A 15 21.01 19.98 -7.10
N ARG A 16 20.42 21.08 -6.63
CA ARG A 16 20.27 21.38 -5.20
C ARG A 16 18.89 21.03 -4.67
N LEU A 17 17.86 21.28 -5.49
CA LEU A 17 16.46 21.12 -5.11
C LEU A 17 16.10 19.72 -4.56
N PRO A 18 16.60 18.59 -5.10
CA PRO A 18 16.33 17.27 -4.53
C PRO A 18 16.80 17.11 -3.09
N PHE A 19 17.80 17.88 -2.65
CA PHE A 19 18.36 17.78 -1.31
C PHE A 19 17.85 18.87 -0.36
N THR A 20 17.36 19.99 -0.88
CA THR A 20 16.92 21.15 -0.09
C THR A 20 15.41 21.26 0.05
N VAL A 21 14.64 20.75 -0.92
CA VAL A 21 13.17 20.74 -0.86
C VAL A 21 12.65 19.79 0.23
N PRO A 22 13.11 18.53 0.37
CA PRO A 22 12.57 17.64 1.38
C PRO A 22 12.68 18.18 2.82
N PRO A 23 13.83 18.70 3.27
CA PRO A 23 13.93 19.29 4.61
C PRO A 23 12.97 20.46 4.83
N LEU A 24 12.73 21.30 3.81
CA LEU A 24 11.78 22.40 3.87
C LEU A 24 10.33 21.88 4.01
N VAL A 25 9.97 20.84 3.25
CA VAL A 25 8.66 20.19 3.35
C VAL A 25 8.44 19.65 4.75
N PHE A 26 9.35 18.82 5.26
CA PHE A 26 9.21 18.24 6.61
C PHE A 26 9.21 19.29 7.72
N SER A 27 10.00 20.38 7.59
CA SER A 27 9.97 21.49 8.53
C SER A 27 8.62 22.21 8.54
N SER A 28 7.99 22.33 7.36
CA SER A 28 6.65 22.93 7.22
C SER A 28 5.56 22.00 7.76
N LEU A 29 5.66 20.68 7.54
CA LEU A 29 4.76 19.70 8.12
C LEU A 29 4.86 19.66 9.66
N LYS A 30 6.05 19.85 10.22
CA LYS A 30 6.22 20.00 11.67
C LYS A 30 5.47 21.23 12.20
N LEU A 31 5.49 22.34 11.47
CA LEU A 31 4.71 23.53 11.83
C LEU A 31 3.20 23.26 11.75
N VAL A 32 2.73 22.53 10.73
CA VAL A 32 1.32 22.13 10.63
C VAL A 32 0.87 21.39 11.89
N ARG A 33 1.62 20.37 12.32
CA ARG A 33 1.32 19.60 13.54
C ARG A 33 1.32 20.47 14.80
N GLN A 34 2.20 21.46 14.88
CA GLN A 34 2.22 22.40 16.01
C GLN A 34 0.98 23.30 16.05
N LEU A 35 0.49 23.74 14.88
CA LEU A 35 -0.71 24.57 14.78
C LEU A 35 -1.99 23.80 15.13
N GLN A 36 -2.01 22.48 14.92
CA GLN A 36 -3.15 21.64 15.35
C GLN A 36 -3.22 21.46 16.86
N GLY A 37 -2.07 21.44 17.55
CA GLY A 37 -1.99 21.25 19.01
C GLY A 37 -2.22 22.52 19.83
N GLN A 38 -2.37 23.69 19.19
CA GLN A 38 -2.71 24.93 19.86
C GLN A 38 -4.24 25.10 19.81
N GLU A 39 -4.91 24.85 20.94
CA GLU A 39 -6.32 25.21 21.12
C GLU A 39 -6.52 26.70 20.76
N GLU A 40 -7.65 26.99 20.10
CA GLU A 40 -8.03 28.33 19.65
C GLU A 40 -7.69 29.37 20.70
N ASN A 41 -6.74 30.26 20.37
CA ASN A 41 -6.39 31.36 21.25
C ASN A 41 -7.66 32.21 21.45
N PRO A 42 -8.22 32.33 22.68
CA PRO A 42 -9.52 32.97 22.89
C PRO A 42 -9.50 34.49 22.72
N PHE A 43 -8.33 35.06 22.39
CA PHE A 43 -8.10 36.48 22.22
C PHE A 43 -7.60 36.78 20.80
N GLY A 44 -8.55 37.03 19.89
CA GLY A 44 -8.46 38.05 18.85
C GLY A 44 -7.54 37.82 17.64
N GLU A 45 -8.19 37.66 16.48
CA GLU A 45 -7.85 38.19 15.14
C GLU A 45 -6.45 38.83 14.92
N GLU A 46 -5.41 38.01 14.78
CA GLU A 46 -4.33 38.29 13.81
C GLU A 46 -4.48 37.26 12.69
N GLU A 47 -4.27 37.64 11.42
CA GLU A 47 -4.38 36.77 10.23
C GLU A 47 -3.75 35.38 10.45
N SER A 48 -4.51 34.45 11.00
CA SER A 48 -3.93 33.23 11.53
C SER A 48 -3.44 32.40 10.34
N THR A 49 -2.19 31.95 10.42
CA THR A 49 -1.63 31.07 9.41
C THR A 49 -2.35 29.74 9.57
N THR A 50 -3.34 29.48 8.73
CA THR A 50 -4.09 28.23 8.76
C THR A 50 -3.27 27.09 8.14
N PRO A 51 -3.44 25.85 8.59
CA PRO A 51 -2.84 24.67 7.95
C PRO A 51 -3.05 24.64 6.43
N LYS A 52 -4.24 25.06 5.96
CA LYS A 52 -4.58 25.19 4.52
C LYS A 52 -3.59 26.08 3.75
N LYS A 53 -3.23 27.25 4.29
CA LYS A 53 -2.24 28.15 3.67
C LYS A 53 -0.86 27.49 3.57
N ILE A 54 -0.47 26.71 4.59
CA ILE A 54 0.81 25.99 4.57
C ILE A 54 0.79 24.87 3.52
N PHE A 55 -0.31 24.12 3.41
CA PHE A 55 -0.44 23.08 2.38
C PHE A 55 -0.42 23.65 0.96
N GLN A 56 -1.00 24.82 0.72
CA GLN A 56 -0.87 25.50 -0.57
C GLN A 56 0.60 25.82 -0.89
N VAL A 57 1.35 26.31 0.10
CA VAL A 57 2.79 26.57 -0.06
C VAL A 57 3.57 25.29 -0.29
N LEU A 58 3.23 24.19 0.39
CA LEU A 58 3.84 22.88 0.22
C LEU A 58 3.60 22.33 -1.18
N ASN A 59 2.36 22.37 -1.68
CA ASN A 59 2.02 21.92 -3.02
C ASN A 59 2.88 22.63 -4.08
N GLN A 60 2.88 23.96 -4.07
CA GLN A 60 3.72 24.75 -4.98
C GLN A 60 5.23 24.53 -4.79
N THR A 61 5.67 24.05 -3.62
CA THR A 61 7.08 23.75 -3.38
C THR A 61 7.44 22.40 -3.99
N VAL A 62 6.60 21.38 -3.82
CA VAL A 62 6.82 20.05 -4.39
C VAL A 62 6.69 20.07 -5.91
N GLU A 63 5.75 20.84 -6.48
CA GLU A 63 5.60 21.04 -7.94
C GLU A 63 6.89 21.54 -8.62
N THR A 64 7.75 22.26 -7.89
CA THR A 64 9.04 22.70 -8.47
C THR A 64 9.97 21.54 -8.82
N LEU A 65 9.77 20.37 -8.20
CA LEU A 65 10.50 19.15 -8.50
C LEU A 65 10.08 18.52 -9.83
N PHE A 66 8.95 18.93 -10.44
CA PHE A 66 8.52 18.39 -11.74
C PHE A 66 9.48 18.80 -12.86
N ASN A 67 10.18 19.92 -12.68
CA ASN A 67 11.20 20.39 -13.63
C ASN A 67 12.55 19.67 -13.44
N ILE A 68 12.59 18.62 -12.63
CA ILE A 68 13.80 17.89 -12.26
C ILE A 68 13.52 16.40 -12.50
N PRO A 69 14.49 15.62 -13.00
CA PRO A 69 14.33 14.18 -13.16
C PRO A 69 14.40 13.45 -11.78
N ALA A 70 13.45 13.74 -10.89
CA ALA A 70 13.31 13.11 -9.57
C ALA A 70 11.83 12.86 -9.22
N PRO A 71 11.04 12.19 -10.10
CA PRO A 71 9.61 12.00 -9.91
C PRO A 71 9.27 11.13 -8.68
N GLU A 72 10.12 10.15 -8.33
CA GLU A 72 9.89 9.31 -7.15
C GLU A 72 9.96 10.11 -5.84
N LEU A 73 10.87 11.09 -5.78
CA LEU A 73 11.00 11.97 -4.62
C LEU A 73 9.77 12.88 -4.50
N ALA A 74 9.33 13.48 -5.60
CA ALA A 74 8.14 14.33 -5.61
C ALA A 74 6.89 13.55 -5.17
N LEU A 75 6.71 12.33 -5.68
CA LEU A 75 5.62 11.45 -5.30
C LEU A 75 5.64 11.15 -3.79
N GLN A 76 6.80 10.79 -3.23
CA GLN A 76 6.94 10.54 -1.80
C GLN A 76 6.56 11.77 -0.96
N LEU A 77 6.99 12.96 -1.37
CA LEU A 77 6.66 14.20 -0.67
C LEU A 77 5.17 14.54 -0.74
N PHE A 78 4.51 14.27 -1.86
CA PHE A 78 3.06 14.43 -1.94
C PHE A 78 2.32 13.46 -1.03
N LEU A 79 2.73 12.19 -0.99
CA LEU A 79 2.13 11.22 -0.07
C LEU A 79 2.32 11.64 1.40
N GLN A 80 3.49 12.17 1.76
CA GLN A 80 3.72 12.72 3.11
C GLN A 80 2.85 13.96 3.41
N CYS A 81 2.64 14.84 2.43
CA CYS A 81 1.71 15.96 2.57
C CYS A 81 0.25 15.48 2.69
N ALA A 82 -0.14 14.43 1.96
CA ALA A 82 -1.46 13.84 2.04
C ALA A 82 -1.76 13.27 3.43
N GLU A 83 -0.81 12.52 4.02
CA GLU A 83 -0.95 12.01 5.40
C GLU A 83 -1.12 13.14 6.41
N ALA A 84 -0.31 14.19 6.32
CA ALA A 84 -0.43 15.33 7.22
C ALA A 84 -1.75 16.08 7.03
N ALA A 85 -2.27 16.17 5.80
CA ALA A 85 -3.58 16.78 5.54
C ALA A 85 -4.72 15.90 6.07
N ASN A 86 -4.56 14.58 6.04
CA ASN A 86 -5.45 13.63 6.67
C ASN A 86 -5.51 13.81 8.18
N ASP A 87 -4.35 13.96 8.84
CA ASP A 87 -4.29 14.23 10.28
C ASP A 87 -4.95 15.58 10.65
N CYS A 88 -5.14 16.48 9.67
CA CYS A 88 -5.82 17.77 9.81
C CYS A 88 -7.30 17.74 9.42
N ASP A 89 -7.88 16.58 9.11
CA ASP A 89 -9.24 16.45 8.59
C ASP A 89 -9.52 17.30 7.34
N LEU A 90 -8.49 17.55 6.52
CA LEU A 90 -8.58 18.36 5.30
C LEU A 90 -8.74 17.49 4.05
N GLU A 91 -9.91 16.87 3.89
CA GLU A 91 -10.19 15.94 2.78
C GLU A 91 -9.82 16.49 1.39
N PRO A 92 -10.24 17.70 0.98
CA PRO A 92 -9.95 18.19 -0.37
C PRO A 92 -8.45 18.38 -0.62
N VAL A 93 -7.70 18.73 0.43
CA VAL A 93 -6.25 18.93 0.35
C VAL A 93 -5.53 17.58 0.24
N ALA A 94 -5.93 16.60 1.04
CA ALA A 94 -5.42 15.24 0.95
C ALA A 94 -5.70 14.62 -0.42
N TYR A 95 -6.90 14.85 -0.97
CA TYR A 95 -7.31 14.33 -2.28
C TYR A 95 -6.50 14.91 -3.43
N GLU A 96 -6.23 16.22 -3.38
CA GLU A 96 -5.38 16.90 -4.36
C GLU A 96 -3.97 16.31 -4.36
N PHE A 97 -3.35 16.14 -3.18
CA PHE A 97 -2.02 15.52 -3.08
C PHE A 97 -1.98 14.09 -3.62
N PHE A 98 -3.02 13.29 -3.38
CA PHE A 98 -3.14 11.96 -3.98
C PHE A 98 -3.28 12.03 -5.51
N THR A 99 -4.03 12.99 -6.03
CA THR A 99 -4.19 13.20 -7.47
C THR A 99 -2.84 13.53 -8.11
N GLN A 100 -2.06 14.44 -7.51
CA GLN A 100 -0.71 14.76 -7.97
C GLN A 100 0.23 13.54 -7.91
N ALA A 101 0.16 12.73 -6.85
CA ALA A 101 0.94 11.49 -6.75
C ALA A 101 0.57 10.47 -7.84
N TYR A 102 -0.71 10.35 -8.19
CA TYR A 102 -1.15 9.47 -9.28
C TYR A 102 -0.72 9.96 -10.66
N ILE A 103 -0.78 11.28 -10.91
CA ILE A 103 -0.29 11.87 -12.17
C ILE A 103 1.21 11.56 -12.34
N LEU A 104 2.03 11.80 -11.31
CA LEU A 104 3.46 11.46 -11.35
C LEU A 104 3.71 9.97 -11.59
N TYR A 105 2.93 9.10 -10.94
CA TYR A 105 3.04 7.66 -11.15
C TYR A 105 2.77 7.27 -12.61
N GLU A 106 1.75 7.86 -13.24
CA GLU A 106 1.33 7.52 -14.59
C GLU A 106 2.22 8.12 -15.68
N GLU A 107 2.61 9.38 -15.52
CA GLU A 107 3.27 10.15 -16.59
C GLU A 107 4.80 10.09 -16.49
N GLU A 108 5.37 10.05 -15.29
CA GLU A 108 6.81 10.25 -15.08
C GLU A 108 7.57 8.99 -14.64
N ILE A 109 6.93 8.07 -13.91
CA ILE A 109 7.58 6.85 -13.39
C ILE A 109 7.43 5.70 -14.38
N SER A 110 8.43 5.51 -15.23
CA SER A 110 8.46 4.46 -16.26
C SER A 110 9.30 3.23 -15.89
N ASP A 111 10.27 3.34 -14.97
CA ASP A 111 11.07 2.19 -14.55
C ASP A 111 10.22 1.18 -13.78
N SER A 112 10.30 -0.09 -14.19
CA SER A 112 9.47 -1.16 -13.61
C SER A 112 9.67 -1.35 -12.11
N ARG A 113 10.88 -1.16 -11.57
CA ARG A 113 11.14 -1.32 -10.12
C ARG A 113 10.66 -0.08 -9.35
N ALA A 114 10.86 1.10 -9.92
CA ALA A 114 10.34 2.35 -9.37
C ALA A 114 8.81 2.34 -9.31
N GLN A 115 8.12 1.87 -10.37
CA GLN A 115 6.66 1.69 -10.38
C GLN A 115 6.19 0.78 -9.24
N VAL A 116 6.84 -0.38 -9.05
CA VAL A 116 6.50 -1.29 -7.95
C VAL A 116 6.66 -0.59 -6.59
N THR A 117 7.74 0.15 -6.39
CA THR A 117 7.96 0.88 -5.13
C THR A 117 6.90 1.96 -4.91
N ALA A 118 6.65 2.78 -5.95
CA ALA A 118 5.70 3.87 -5.90
C ALA A 118 4.26 3.38 -5.63
N ILE A 119 3.81 2.32 -6.31
CA ILE A 119 2.45 1.82 -6.09
C ILE A 119 2.27 1.23 -4.68
N HIS A 120 3.29 0.56 -4.12
CA HIS A 120 3.21 0.08 -2.74
C HIS A 120 3.19 1.23 -1.72
N LEU A 121 3.90 2.33 -1.99
CA LEU A 121 3.83 3.54 -1.17
C LEU A 121 2.43 4.18 -1.25
N ILE A 122 1.83 4.26 -2.45
CA ILE A 122 0.46 4.76 -2.63
C ILE A 122 -0.54 3.89 -1.85
N ILE A 123 -0.49 2.56 -2.01
CA ILE A 123 -1.37 1.63 -1.30
C ILE A 123 -1.21 1.76 0.21
N GLY A 124 0.03 1.74 0.70
CA GLY A 124 0.32 1.83 2.13
C GLY A 124 -0.12 3.16 2.75
N THR A 125 0.04 4.25 2.01
CA THR A 125 -0.44 5.58 2.44
C THR A 125 -1.97 5.59 2.47
N LEU A 126 -2.63 5.19 1.38
CA LEU A 126 -4.09 5.20 1.26
C LEU A 126 -4.78 4.31 2.31
N GLN A 127 -4.14 3.22 2.70
CA GLN A 127 -4.65 2.34 3.76
C GLN A 127 -4.79 3.05 5.12
N ARG A 128 -3.91 4.03 5.41
CA ARG A 128 -3.92 4.81 6.66
C ARG A 128 -4.84 6.04 6.61
N MET A 129 -5.30 6.42 5.43
CA MET A 129 -6.15 7.58 5.25
C MET A 129 -7.57 7.30 5.76
N HIS A 130 -8.04 8.12 6.69
CA HIS A 130 -9.39 8.07 7.27
C HIS A 130 -10.24 9.28 6.88
N VAL A 131 -9.62 10.35 6.37
CA VAL A 131 -10.29 11.61 6.01
C VAL A 131 -11.21 11.50 4.79
N PHE A 132 -11.06 10.47 3.96
CA PHE A 132 -11.81 10.36 2.70
C PHE A 132 -13.23 9.83 2.90
N GLY A 133 -14.20 10.55 2.35
CA GLY A 133 -15.56 10.05 2.14
C GLY A 133 -15.60 8.86 1.19
N VAL A 134 -16.73 8.16 1.17
CA VAL A 134 -16.91 6.89 0.44
C VAL A 134 -16.57 7.02 -1.04
N GLU A 135 -17.05 8.07 -1.72
CA GLU A 135 -16.84 8.27 -3.17
C GLU A 135 -15.38 8.55 -3.52
N ASN A 136 -14.72 9.45 -2.78
CA ASN A 136 -13.32 9.79 -2.99
C ASN A 136 -12.44 8.58 -2.69
N ARG A 137 -12.71 7.86 -1.59
CA ARG A 137 -11.98 6.62 -1.26
C ARG A 137 -12.16 5.55 -2.35
N ASP A 138 -13.38 5.34 -2.84
CA ASP A 138 -13.67 4.37 -3.90
C ASP A 138 -12.88 4.71 -5.18
N THR A 139 -12.87 6.00 -5.57
CA THR A 139 -12.11 6.48 -6.72
C THR A 139 -10.61 6.22 -6.58
N LEU A 140 -10.02 6.56 -5.43
CA LEU A 140 -8.60 6.37 -5.17
C LEU A 140 -8.21 4.89 -5.11
N THR A 141 -9.04 4.05 -4.48
CA THR A 141 -8.79 2.60 -4.39
C THR A 141 -8.95 1.89 -5.74
N HIS A 142 -9.92 2.31 -6.56
CA HIS A 142 -10.07 1.83 -7.94
C HIS A 142 -8.84 2.16 -8.79
N LYS A 143 -8.29 3.37 -8.68
CA LYS A 143 -7.02 3.73 -9.35
C LYS A 143 -5.85 2.85 -8.88
N ALA A 144 -5.64 2.71 -7.56
CA ALA A 144 -4.57 1.87 -7.00
C ALA A 144 -4.64 0.42 -7.50
N THR A 145 -5.83 -0.18 -7.46
CA THR A 145 -6.04 -1.56 -7.94
C THR A 145 -5.83 -1.69 -9.45
N GLY A 146 -6.27 -0.69 -10.21
CA GLY A 146 -6.05 -0.59 -11.65
C GLY A 146 -4.57 -0.58 -12.02
N TYR A 147 -3.77 0.28 -11.39
CA TYR A 147 -2.32 0.37 -11.63
C TYR A 147 -1.56 -0.88 -11.15
N SER A 148 -1.92 -1.41 -9.98
CA SER A 148 -1.34 -2.66 -9.45
C SER A 148 -1.49 -3.82 -10.44
N ALA A 149 -2.63 -3.88 -11.11
CA ALA A 149 -2.89 -4.89 -12.13
C ALA A 149 -2.29 -4.59 -13.51
N LYS A 150 -1.60 -3.47 -13.70
CA LYS A 150 -0.89 -3.13 -14.95
C LYS A 150 0.62 -3.28 -14.85
N LEU A 151 1.15 -3.66 -13.68
CA LEU A 151 2.58 -3.92 -13.51
C LEU A 151 3.09 -4.99 -14.49
N LEU A 152 4.30 -4.76 -15.01
CA LEU A 152 4.89 -5.56 -16.09
C LEU A 152 5.15 -7.01 -15.68
N LYS A 153 5.74 -7.23 -14.51
CA LYS A 153 6.16 -8.55 -14.03
C LYS A 153 5.05 -9.19 -13.22
N LYS A 154 4.74 -10.46 -13.50
CA LYS A 154 3.68 -11.20 -12.82
C LYS A 154 3.86 -11.32 -11.30
N PRO A 155 5.07 -11.59 -10.76
CA PRO A 155 5.26 -11.59 -9.31
C PRO A 155 4.92 -10.23 -8.69
N ASP A 156 5.40 -9.15 -9.29
CA ASP A 156 5.16 -7.79 -8.78
C ASP A 156 3.67 -7.39 -8.89
N GLN A 157 3.04 -7.76 -10.01
CA GLN A 157 1.59 -7.61 -10.23
C GLN A 157 0.79 -8.36 -9.15
N CYS A 158 1.17 -9.61 -8.85
CA CYS A 158 0.53 -10.43 -7.82
C CYS A 158 0.60 -9.74 -6.44
N ARG A 159 1.81 -9.29 -6.06
CA ARG A 159 2.07 -8.66 -4.78
C ARG A 159 1.32 -7.36 -4.58
N ALA A 160 1.32 -6.49 -5.59
CA ALA A 160 0.56 -5.26 -5.54
C ALA A 160 -0.96 -5.53 -5.47
N VAL A 161 -1.47 -6.49 -6.24
CA VAL A 161 -2.90 -6.82 -6.26
C VAL A 161 -3.39 -7.38 -4.93
N TYR A 162 -2.67 -8.33 -4.29
CA TYR A 162 -3.09 -8.77 -2.97
C TYR A 162 -2.86 -7.66 -1.93
N ALA A 163 -1.88 -6.76 -2.09
CA ALA A 163 -1.69 -5.65 -1.16
C ALA A 163 -2.90 -4.71 -1.15
N CYS A 164 -3.54 -4.49 -2.32
CA CYS A 164 -4.78 -3.73 -2.42
C CYS A 164 -5.95 -4.32 -1.62
N SER A 165 -5.93 -5.62 -1.26
CA SER A 165 -6.98 -6.19 -0.41
C SER A 165 -7.11 -5.47 0.94
N HIS A 166 -6.00 -4.95 1.48
CA HIS A 166 -5.99 -4.17 2.72
C HIS A 166 -6.66 -2.80 2.59
N LEU A 167 -6.92 -2.30 1.37
CA LEU A 167 -7.66 -1.05 1.16
C LEU A 167 -9.17 -1.22 1.43
N PHE A 168 -9.67 -2.45 1.36
CA PHE A 168 -11.07 -2.82 1.53
C PHE A 168 -11.38 -3.45 2.88
N TRP A 169 -10.38 -3.52 3.78
CA TRP A 169 -10.55 -4.07 5.12
C TRP A 169 -9.58 -3.41 6.08
N VAL A 170 -10.07 -2.37 6.76
CA VAL A 170 -9.33 -1.62 7.78
C VAL A 170 -9.96 -1.90 9.14
N ASP A 171 -9.15 -2.39 10.09
CA ASP A 171 -9.66 -2.92 11.36
C ASP A 171 -10.43 -1.88 12.18
N ASP A 172 -9.92 -0.65 12.21
CA ASP A 172 -10.44 0.46 13.03
C ASP A 172 -11.49 1.33 12.31
N GLN A 173 -11.92 0.91 11.11
CA GLN A 173 -12.91 1.64 10.29
C GLN A 173 -13.98 0.68 9.77
N ASP A 174 -15.08 0.54 10.51
CA ASP A 174 -16.18 -0.37 10.15
C ASP A 174 -16.84 -0.03 8.80
N ASN A 175 -16.81 1.24 8.40
CA ASN A 175 -17.26 1.70 7.08
C ASN A 175 -16.37 1.21 5.92
N VAL A 176 -15.22 0.58 6.20
CA VAL A 176 -14.25 0.09 5.21
C VAL A 176 -13.97 -1.41 5.41
N LYS A 177 -15.01 -2.19 5.71
CA LYS A 177 -14.95 -3.66 5.78
C LYS A 177 -15.79 -4.29 4.68
N ASP A 178 -15.25 -4.34 3.47
CA ASP A 178 -15.85 -5.00 2.30
C ASP A 178 -15.12 -6.32 2.02
N GLY A 179 -15.68 -7.40 2.59
CA GLY A 179 -15.10 -8.73 2.46
C GLY A 179 -15.13 -9.29 1.03
N GLU A 180 -16.09 -8.87 0.21
CA GLU A 180 -16.22 -9.35 -1.17
C GLU A 180 -15.10 -8.80 -2.05
N ARG A 181 -14.80 -7.50 -1.90
CA ARG A 181 -13.67 -6.86 -2.61
C ARG A 181 -12.31 -7.35 -2.13
N VAL A 182 -12.17 -7.67 -0.84
CA VAL A 182 -10.98 -8.39 -0.33
C VAL A 182 -10.80 -9.70 -1.10
N LEU A 183 -11.85 -10.54 -1.13
CA LEU A 183 -11.79 -11.83 -1.81
C LEU A 183 -11.56 -11.68 -3.31
N LEU A 184 -12.11 -10.65 -3.96
CA LEU A 184 -11.87 -10.35 -5.37
C LEU A 184 -10.39 -10.07 -5.64
N CYS A 185 -9.73 -9.26 -4.80
CA CYS A 185 -8.30 -9.00 -4.91
C CYS A 185 -7.47 -10.28 -4.74
N LEU A 186 -7.79 -11.08 -3.73
CA LEU A 186 -7.08 -12.33 -3.45
C LEU A 186 -7.27 -13.38 -4.56
N LYS A 187 -8.49 -13.52 -5.10
CA LYS A 187 -8.76 -14.39 -6.26
C LYS A 187 -8.02 -13.91 -7.51
N ARG A 188 -7.94 -12.59 -7.73
CA ARG A 188 -7.17 -12.02 -8.85
C ARG A 188 -5.67 -12.29 -8.69
N ALA A 189 -5.12 -12.08 -7.49
CA ALA A 189 -3.73 -12.41 -7.17
C ALA A 189 -3.44 -13.90 -7.41
N LEU A 190 -4.34 -14.80 -6.97
CA LEU A 190 -4.22 -16.23 -7.22
C LEU A 190 -4.20 -16.58 -8.71
N ARG A 191 -5.03 -15.94 -9.54
CA ARG A 191 -4.97 -16.12 -11.01
C ARG A 191 -3.64 -15.64 -11.60
N ILE A 192 -3.09 -14.54 -11.10
CA ILE A 192 -1.80 -14.01 -11.55
C ILE A 192 -0.66 -14.94 -11.13
N ALA A 193 -0.69 -15.47 -9.90
CA ALA A 193 0.28 -16.45 -9.41
C ALA A 193 0.26 -17.74 -10.25
N ASN A 194 -0.93 -18.26 -10.58
CA ASN A 194 -1.08 -19.40 -11.49
C ASN A 194 -0.47 -19.11 -12.88
N ALA A 195 -0.74 -17.93 -13.45
CA ALA A 195 -0.15 -17.55 -14.73
C ALA A 195 1.39 -17.44 -14.66
N ALA A 196 1.92 -16.91 -13.56
CA ALA A 196 3.36 -16.85 -13.30
C ALA A 196 3.98 -18.25 -13.22
N GLN A 197 3.33 -19.16 -12.50
CA GLN A 197 3.75 -20.55 -12.34
C GLN A 197 3.80 -21.27 -13.70
N GLN A 198 2.74 -21.16 -14.50
CA GLN A 198 2.66 -21.79 -15.82
C GLN A 198 3.75 -21.27 -16.77
N MET A 199 4.00 -19.95 -16.80
CA MET A 199 5.06 -19.37 -17.62
C MET A 199 6.45 -19.88 -17.21
N SER A 200 6.67 -20.06 -15.91
CA SER A 200 7.93 -20.54 -15.39
C SER A 200 8.16 -22.02 -15.74
N ASN A 201 7.14 -22.86 -15.59
CA ASN A 201 7.19 -24.28 -15.97
C ASN A 201 7.45 -24.45 -17.48
N ALA A 202 6.90 -23.56 -18.31
CA ALA A 202 7.14 -23.55 -19.76
C ALA A 202 8.56 -23.12 -20.15
N ALA A 203 9.21 -22.27 -19.34
CA ALA A 203 10.52 -21.67 -19.66
C ALA A 203 11.74 -22.58 -19.40
N ARG A 204 11.55 -23.87 -19.04
CA ARG A 204 12.62 -24.89 -18.84
C ARG A 204 13.92 -24.34 -18.21
N GLY A 205 13.81 -23.71 -17.04
CA GLY A 205 15.00 -23.17 -16.36
C GLY A 205 14.73 -22.26 -15.17
N SER A 206 13.47 -21.92 -14.89
CA SER A 206 13.07 -21.23 -13.67
C SER A 206 11.88 -21.99 -13.13
N ALA A 207 11.96 -22.58 -11.94
CA ALA A 207 10.73 -23.00 -11.27
C ALA A 207 9.88 -21.77 -10.99
N GLY A 208 8.58 -21.92 -11.21
CA GLY A 208 7.65 -20.89 -10.76
C GLY A 208 7.72 -20.86 -9.24
N SER A 209 7.78 -19.67 -8.66
CA SER A 209 7.98 -19.55 -7.23
C SER A 209 6.65 -19.82 -6.53
N VAL A 210 6.50 -21.05 -6.03
CA VAL A 210 5.41 -21.47 -5.13
C VAL A 210 5.22 -20.46 -3.99
N THR A 211 6.28 -19.74 -3.62
CA THR A 211 6.28 -18.57 -2.74
C THR A 211 5.09 -17.65 -2.94
N LEU A 212 4.66 -17.33 -4.17
CA LEU A 212 3.50 -16.45 -4.38
C LEU A 212 2.20 -17.06 -3.82
N PHE A 213 2.02 -18.38 -3.95
CA PHE A 213 0.85 -19.05 -3.35
C PHE A 213 0.93 -19.04 -1.83
N VAL A 214 2.12 -19.23 -1.24
CA VAL A 214 2.33 -19.17 0.21
C VAL A 214 2.09 -17.74 0.74
N GLU A 215 2.55 -16.72 0.02
CA GLU A 215 2.27 -15.30 0.33
C GLU A 215 0.76 -15.04 0.33
N ILE A 216 0.04 -15.50 -0.70
CA ILE A 216 -1.43 -15.38 -0.78
C ILE A 216 -2.10 -16.13 0.36
N LEU A 217 -1.66 -17.36 0.71
CA LEU A 217 -2.20 -18.12 1.83
C LEU A 217 -2.10 -17.33 3.13
N ASN A 218 -0.95 -16.71 3.40
CA ASN A 218 -0.77 -15.85 4.57
C ASN A 218 -1.72 -14.64 4.56
N LYS A 219 -2.09 -14.11 3.38
CA LYS A 219 -3.14 -13.08 3.28
C LYS A 219 -4.54 -13.63 3.55
N TYR A 220 -4.88 -14.83 3.08
CA TYR A 220 -6.13 -15.49 3.47
C TYR A 220 -6.20 -15.67 5.00
N LEU A 221 -5.15 -16.21 5.61
CA LEU A 221 -5.07 -16.40 7.07
C LEU A 221 -5.23 -15.08 7.83
N TYR A 222 -4.58 -14.00 7.38
CA TYR A 222 -4.75 -12.68 7.97
C TYR A 222 -6.24 -12.26 8.01
N PHE A 223 -6.93 -12.28 6.87
CA PHE A 223 -8.33 -11.83 6.82
C PHE A 223 -9.30 -12.81 7.50
N PHE A 224 -8.96 -14.10 7.53
CA PHE A 224 -9.68 -15.11 8.30
C PHE A 224 -9.66 -14.79 9.80
N GLU A 225 -8.48 -14.44 10.33
CA GLU A 225 -8.32 -14.03 11.73
C GLU A 225 -9.04 -12.73 12.05
N LYS A 226 -9.02 -11.77 11.12
CA LYS A 226 -9.79 -10.52 11.22
C LYS A 226 -11.30 -10.70 11.07
N GLY A 227 -11.78 -11.92 10.84
CA GLY A 227 -13.20 -12.25 10.83
C GLY A 227 -13.92 -11.90 9.54
N ASN A 228 -13.21 -11.82 8.41
CA ASN A 228 -13.84 -11.65 7.11
C ASN A 228 -14.60 -12.93 6.72
N PRO A 229 -15.95 -12.91 6.62
CA PRO A 229 -16.76 -14.11 6.38
C PRO A 229 -16.59 -14.68 4.97
N GLN A 230 -16.07 -13.88 4.02
CA GLN A 230 -15.79 -14.33 2.66
C GLN A 230 -14.57 -15.25 2.59
N ILE A 231 -13.74 -15.26 3.63
CA ILE A 231 -12.59 -16.15 3.75
C ILE A 231 -13.02 -17.41 4.49
N THR A 232 -13.23 -18.49 3.73
CA THR A 232 -13.73 -19.75 4.28
C THR A 232 -12.61 -20.75 4.53
N VAL A 233 -12.85 -21.66 5.48
CA VAL A 233 -12.01 -22.83 5.75
C VAL A 233 -11.75 -23.63 4.47
N ALA A 234 -12.78 -23.84 3.65
CA ALA A 234 -12.67 -24.54 2.38
C ALA A 234 -11.70 -23.85 1.41
N ALA A 235 -11.73 -22.52 1.31
CA ALA A 235 -10.82 -21.77 0.45
C ALA A 235 -9.36 -21.88 0.92
N ILE A 236 -9.13 -21.85 2.24
CA ILE A 236 -7.81 -22.06 2.85
C ILE A 236 -7.31 -23.48 2.56
N GLN A 237 -8.16 -24.49 2.77
CA GLN A 237 -7.83 -25.90 2.51
C GLN A 237 -7.44 -26.14 1.05
N SER A 238 -8.25 -25.64 0.10
CA SER A 238 -7.94 -25.77 -1.33
C SER A 238 -6.63 -25.10 -1.71
N LEU A 239 -6.25 -24.00 -1.05
CA LEU A 239 -4.98 -23.33 -1.31
C LEU A 239 -3.78 -24.09 -0.72
N ILE A 240 -3.93 -24.71 0.45
CA ILE A 240 -2.92 -25.62 1.04
C ILE A 240 -2.69 -26.83 0.13
N GLU A 241 -3.76 -27.43 -0.38
CA GLU A 241 -3.71 -28.56 -1.31
C GLU A 241 -3.02 -28.16 -2.62
N LEU A 242 -3.34 -26.99 -3.16
CA LEU A 242 -2.68 -26.44 -4.34
C LEU A 242 -1.17 -26.25 -4.12
N ILE A 243 -0.78 -25.61 -3.01
CA ILE A 243 0.64 -25.38 -2.67
C ILE A 243 1.37 -26.72 -2.54
N THR A 244 0.79 -27.66 -1.80
CA THR A 244 1.37 -29.00 -1.61
C THR A 244 1.56 -29.70 -2.95
N THR A 245 0.55 -29.65 -3.83
CA THR A 245 0.62 -30.29 -5.15
C THR A 245 1.72 -29.67 -6.02
N GLU A 246 1.83 -28.34 -6.05
CA GLU A 246 2.86 -27.65 -6.84
C GLU A 246 4.28 -27.92 -6.32
N MET A 247 4.47 -27.99 -5.00
CA MET A 247 5.77 -28.30 -4.38
C MET A 247 6.26 -29.72 -4.65
N HIS A 248 5.34 -30.68 -4.80
CA HIS A 248 5.66 -32.08 -5.06
C HIS A 248 5.59 -32.43 -6.56
N SER A 249 5.37 -31.44 -7.43
CA SER A 249 5.31 -31.68 -8.87
C SER A 249 6.69 -32.04 -9.43
N ASP A 250 6.77 -33.06 -10.28
CA ASP A 250 8.02 -33.53 -10.91
C ASP A 250 8.73 -32.46 -11.77
N SER A 251 8.00 -31.40 -12.15
CA SER A 251 8.50 -30.24 -12.88
C SER A 251 9.08 -29.14 -12.00
N SER A 252 8.95 -29.25 -10.67
CA SER A 252 9.44 -28.24 -9.74
C SER A 252 10.94 -28.41 -9.47
N THR A 253 11.68 -27.30 -9.41
CA THR A 253 13.02 -27.31 -8.83
C THR A 253 12.90 -27.06 -7.33
N PRO A 254 13.66 -27.77 -6.47
CA PRO A 254 13.64 -27.51 -5.04
C PRO A 254 13.92 -26.04 -4.74
N ASP A 255 13.04 -25.40 -3.98
CA ASP A 255 13.20 -24.04 -3.47
C ASP A 255 13.17 -24.10 -1.93
N PRO A 256 14.34 -24.27 -1.28
CA PRO A 256 14.40 -24.42 0.17
C PRO A 256 13.80 -23.22 0.93
N ALA A 257 13.78 -22.03 0.32
CA ALA A 257 13.20 -20.85 0.93
C ALA A 257 11.66 -20.93 0.90
N ALA A 258 11.07 -21.35 -0.23
CA ALA A 258 9.63 -21.59 -0.32
C ALA A 258 9.19 -22.73 0.62
N ASP A 259 9.97 -23.82 0.70
CA ASP A 259 9.71 -24.94 1.59
C ASP A 259 9.70 -24.50 3.06
N ALA A 260 10.72 -23.76 3.48
CA ALA A 260 10.82 -23.24 4.84
C ALA A 260 9.68 -22.24 5.16
N PHE A 261 9.27 -21.42 4.18
CA PHE A 261 8.19 -20.47 4.36
C PHE A 261 6.83 -21.17 4.50
N PHE A 262 6.55 -22.18 3.67
CA PHE A 262 5.34 -22.97 3.78
C PHE A 262 5.29 -23.75 5.09
N ALA A 263 6.37 -24.45 5.46
CA ALA A 263 6.47 -25.16 6.73
C ALA A 263 6.26 -24.24 7.94
N SER A 264 6.78 -23.01 7.89
CA SER A 264 6.55 -22.00 8.94
C SER A 264 5.09 -21.57 9.00
N THR A 265 4.42 -21.45 7.85
CA THR A 265 2.99 -21.14 7.76
C THR A 265 2.14 -22.28 8.37
N LEU A 266 2.43 -23.54 8.03
CA LEU A 266 1.72 -24.70 8.60
C LEU A 266 1.94 -24.79 10.12
N ARG A 267 3.16 -24.55 10.60
CA ARG A 267 3.45 -24.51 12.05
C ARG A 267 2.67 -23.40 12.76
N TYR A 268 2.53 -22.24 12.13
CA TYR A 268 1.72 -21.15 12.67
C TYR A 268 0.25 -21.58 12.81
N MET A 269 -0.32 -22.24 11.80
CA MET A 269 -1.70 -22.72 11.83
C MET A 269 -1.91 -23.75 12.95
N GLU A 270 -0.97 -24.68 13.10
CA GLU A 270 -1.01 -25.69 14.16
C GLU A 270 -0.89 -25.06 15.56
N PHE A 271 -0.02 -24.05 15.71
CA PHE A 271 0.07 -23.26 16.94
C PHE A 271 -1.25 -22.55 17.26
N GLN A 272 -1.95 -21.98 16.27
CA GLN A 272 -3.24 -21.33 16.50
C GLN A 272 -4.32 -22.32 16.97
N LYS A 273 -4.34 -23.56 16.48
CA LYS A 273 -5.23 -24.61 16.99
C LYS A 273 -4.97 -24.93 18.46
N GLN A 274 -3.70 -25.17 18.80
CA GLN A 274 -3.29 -25.58 20.14
C GLN A 274 -3.48 -24.48 21.19
N LYS A 275 -3.43 -23.20 20.77
CA LYS A 275 -3.62 -22.04 21.66
C LYS A 275 -5.01 -22.00 22.30
N GLY A 276 -6.01 -22.64 21.70
CA GLY A 276 -7.40 -22.66 22.18
C GLY A 276 -8.10 -21.30 22.09
N GLY A 277 -9.32 -21.23 22.66
CA GLY A 277 -10.19 -20.05 22.61
C GLY A 277 -10.81 -19.80 21.22
N ALA A 278 -11.42 -18.64 21.04
CA ALA A 278 -12.20 -18.32 19.84
C ALA A 278 -11.38 -18.36 18.53
N ILE A 279 -10.06 -18.15 18.58
CA ILE A 279 -9.19 -18.30 17.40
C ILE A 279 -8.90 -19.79 17.15
N GLY A 280 -8.55 -20.58 18.18
CA GLY A 280 -8.33 -22.02 18.04
C GLY A 280 -9.54 -22.75 17.45
N GLU A 281 -10.75 -22.43 17.93
CA GLU A 281 -12.01 -22.97 17.40
C GLU A 281 -12.22 -22.69 15.90
N LYS A 282 -11.78 -21.52 15.41
CA LYS A 282 -11.83 -21.18 13.98
C LYS A 282 -10.86 -22.02 13.16
N TYR A 283 -9.71 -22.39 13.71
CA TYR A 283 -8.67 -23.14 13.03
C TYR A 283 -8.88 -24.66 13.09
N GLU A 284 -9.64 -25.17 14.06
CA GLU A 284 -9.96 -26.59 14.23
C GLU A 284 -10.42 -27.32 12.95
N PRO A 285 -11.33 -26.77 12.11
CA PRO A 285 -11.77 -27.46 10.90
C PRO A 285 -10.75 -27.45 9.75
N ILE A 286 -9.65 -26.69 9.83
CA ILE A 286 -8.62 -26.64 8.79
C ILE A 286 -7.66 -27.82 8.96
N LYS A 287 -7.46 -28.64 7.93
CA LYS A 287 -6.52 -29.76 7.96
C LYS A 287 -5.15 -29.28 7.48
N VAL A 288 -4.17 -29.39 8.37
CA VAL A 288 -2.75 -29.02 8.16
C VAL A 288 -1.96 -30.29 7.91
#